data_AF-S3D182-F1
#
_entry.id   AF-S3D182-F1
#
_cell.length_a   1.000
_cell.length_b   1.000
_cell.length_c   1.000
_cell.angle_alpha   90.00
_cell.angle_beta   90.00
_cell.angle_gamma   90.00
#
_symmetry.space_group_name_H-M   'P 1'
#
loop_
_entity.id
_entity.type
_entity.pdbx_description
1 polymer ?
#
loop_
_entity_poly.entity_id
_entity_poly.type
_entity_poly.pdbx_seq_one_letter_code
_entity_poly.pdbx_strand_id
1 'polypeptide(L)'
;MRWVVSIGFALRSDVVYPEDLSPYGTSEAEQKFNWVVSKYDKISKLMARHRLVKDLYGSGTTWFVRNNLGFRSPVVMGEHWLAIGDATGFTNPLYSPGINANMGISIYAAEMTNTYLSLKSCTGKRKLLTEYEEFCRNRIPNLQRMNTFNYVCMRSPDLGPLGPLWQYLIGTGNKAFQNARTFEFGNCKELLARWDWGVNEEEYIALSNMVIAMLAGRCDEELSTEQIEGVKGVSRLFLNSVMSKGKYRGRWSGLLRYYDDELKLHREKVDRDVLASRCRSCGEWKMLQGDVRKCPFCGYQHTIEESTKKIYVGT
;
A
#
# COMPACT_ATOMS: atom_id res chain seq x y z
N MET A 1 -4.22 -11.54 27.19
CA MET A 1 -3.78 -10.90 25.92
C MET A 1 -4.79 -9.81 25.57
N ARG A 2 -4.33 -8.63 25.14
CA ARG A 2 -5.21 -7.51 24.76
C ARG A 2 -5.12 -7.30 23.26
N TRP A 3 -6.26 -7.14 22.61
CA TRP A 3 -6.36 -6.75 21.21
C TRP A 3 -6.57 -5.25 21.10
N VAL A 4 -5.86 -4.61 20.17
CA VAL A 4 -5.91 -3.18 19.91
C VAL A 4 -6.04 -2.93 18.41
N VAL A 5 -6.66 -1.82 18.04
CA VAL A 5 -6.79 -1.38 16.64
C VAL A 5 -6.04 -0.06 16.50
N SER A 6 -5.08 -0.01 15.56
CA SER A 6 -4.40 1.22 15.21
C SER A 6 -5.22 1.97 14.15
N ILE A 7 -5.66 3.18 14.47
CA ILE A 7 -6.44 4.04 13.58
C ILE A 7 -5.73 5.38 13.46
N GLY A 8 -5.49 5.84 12.24
CA GLY A 8 -4.84 7.12 11.98
C GLY A 8 -5.29 7.72 10.65
N PHE A 9 -5.19 9.04 10.54
CA PHE A 9 -5.44 9.76 9.30
C PHE A 9 -4.13 10.20 8.67
N ALA A 10 -3.94 9.87 7.40
CA ALA A 10 -2.87 10.41 6.56
C ALA A 10 -3.53 11.35 5.55
N LEU A 11 -3.33 12.65 5.73
CA LEU A 11 -3.98 13.69 4.96
C LEU A 11 -2.96 14.48 4.15
N ARG A 12 -3.41 15.16 3.09
CA ARG A 12 -2.59 16.13 2.38
C ARG A 12 -2.28 17.32 3.30
N SER A 13 -1.13 17.95 3.10
CA SER A 13 -0.71 19.13 3.88
C SER A 13 -1.49 20.40 3.54
N ASP A 14 -2.22 20.41 2.43
CA ASP A 14 -3.05 21.53 1.98
C ASP A 14 -4.52 21.43 2.43
N VAL A 15 -4.82 20.57 3.41
CA VAL A 15 -6.13 20.57 4.08
C VAL A 15 -6.27 21.86 4.89
N VAL A 16 -7.36 22.59 4.63
CA VAL A 16 -7.73 23.77 5.42
C VAL A 16 -8.52 23.33 6.65
N TYR A 17 -7.99 23.65 7.83
CA TYR A 17 -8.64 23.45 9.12
C TYR A 17 -9.33 24.75 9.57
N PRO A 18 -10.40 24.67 10.37
CA PRO A 18 -10.92 25.84 11.10
C PRO A 18 -9.83 26.50 11.95
N GLU A 19 -9.96 27.82 12.18
CA GLU A 19 -9.04 28.57 13.02
C GLU A 19 -9.06 28.08 14.48
N ASP A 20 -10.25 27.73 14.99
CA ASP A 20 -10.43 27.17 16.33
C ASP A 20 -10.75 25.67 16.26
N LEU A 21 -9.82 24.86 16.77
CA LEU A 21 -9.97 23.41 16.94
C LEU A 21 -10.09 22.99 18.42
N SER A 22 -10.13 23.93 19.36
CA SER A 22 -10.22 23.63 20.79
C SER A 22 -11.41 22.76 21.20
N PRO A 23 -12.59 22.77 20.52
CA PRO A 23 -13.69 21.85 20.85
C PRO A 23 -13.35 20.36 20.64
N TYR A 24 -12.28 20.06 19.89
CA TYR A 24 -11.93 18.70 19.48
C TYR A 24 -10.83 18.05 20.32
N GLY A 25 -10.28 18.76 21.32
CA GLY A 25 -9.25 18.21 22.21
C GLY A 25 -8.26 19.24 22.72
N THR A 26 -7.24 18.75 23.40
CA THR A 26 -6.22 19.59 24.06
C THR A 26 -4.85 19.58 23.39
N SER A 27 -4.61 18.66 22.45
CA SER A 27 -3.38 18.57 21.66
C SER A 27 -3.68 18.65 20.17
N GLU A 28 -2.72 19.12 19.36
CA GLU A 28 -2.89 19.22 17.90
C GLU A 28 -3.33 17.89 17.27
N ALA A 29 -2.71 16.78 17.69
CA ALA A 29 -2.99 15.44 17.17
C ALA A 29 -4.44 15.01 17.46
N GLU A 30 -4.88 15.19 18.70
CA GLU A 30 -6.25 14.88 19.14
C GLU A 30 -7.28 15.76 18.42
N GLN A 31 -7.02 17.06 18.38
CA GLN A 31 -7.88 18.07 17.77
C GLN A 31 -8.11 17.77 16.28
N LYS A 32 -7.03 17.58 15.52
CA LYS A 32 -7.14 17.27 14.09
C LYS A 32 -7.79 15.92 13.85
N PHE A 33 -7.47 14.90 14.64
CA PHE A 33 -8.10 13.58 14.52
C PHE A 33 -9.61 13.68 14.73
N ASN A 34 -10.06 14.26 15.84
CA ASN A 34 -11.47 14.34 16.18
C ASN A 34 -12.25 15.27 15.24
N TRP A 35 -11.63 16.33 14.70
CA TRP A 35 -12.23 17.14 13.65
C TRP A 35 -12.46 16.37 12.35
N VAL A 36 -11.50 15.54 11.92
CA VAL A 36 -11.70 14.69 10.74
C VAL A 36 -12.84 13.69 10.98
N VAL A 37 -12.91 13.10 12.18
CA VAL A 37 -13.99 12.19 12.57
C VAL A 37 -15.35 12.88 12.50
N SER A 38 -15.46 14.13 12.98
CA SER A 38 -16.73 14.87 12.96
C SER A 38 -17.16 15.26 11.55
N LYS A 39 -16.21 15.49 10.64
CA LYS A 39 -16.48 15.89 9.25
C LYS A 39 -17.19 14.80 8.42
N TYR A 40 -17.00 13.53 8.74
CA TYR A 40 -17.53 12.41 7.93
C TYR A 40 -18.40 11.46 8.77
N ASP A 41 -19.72 11.47 8.55
CA ASP A 41 -20.69 10.63 9.28
C ASP A 41 -20.32 9.13 9.32
N LYS A 42 -19.88 8.57 8.19
CA LYS A 42 -19.43 7.16 8.13
C LYS A 42 -18.22 6.87 9.03
N ILE A 43 -17.31 7.84 9.16
CA ILE A 43 -16.13 7.73 10.01
C ILE A 43 -16.52 7.89 11.48
N SER A 44 -17.39 8.85 11.81
CA SER A 44 -17.95 9.00 13.16
C SER A 44 -18.63 7.70 13.64
N LYS A 45 -19.49 7.10 12.81
CA LYS A 45 -20.14 5.81 13.09
C LYS A 45 -19.16 4.65 13.26
N LEU A 46 -18.04 4.67 12.53
CA LEU A 46 -16.96 3.68 12.69
C LEU A 46 -16.23 3.88 14.02
N MET A 47 -15.87 5.11 14.36
CA MET A 47 -15.14 5.44 15.59
C MET A 47 -15.98 5.17 16.84
N ALA A 48 -17.30 5.36 16.79
CA ALA A 48 -18.22 5.03 17.89
C ALA A 48 -18.20 3.54 18.31
N ARG A 49 -17.65 2.64 17.47
CA ARG A 49 -17.48 1.21 17.78
C ARG A 49 -16.16 0.90 18.51
N HIS A 50 -15.33 1.91 18.74
CA HIS A 50 -14.01 1.77 19.34
C HIS A 50 -13.94 2.57 20.63
N ARG A 51 -13.09 2.11 21.55
CA ARG A 51 -12.75 2.84 22.78
C ARG A 51 -11.29 3.26 22.72
N LEU A 52 -11.03 4.55 22.89
CA LEU A 52 -9.66 5.08 22.95
C LEU A 52 -8.86 4.39 24.05
N VAL A 53 -7.61 4.05 23.74
CA VAL A 53 -6.66 3.51 24.70
C VAL A 53 -5.69 4.60 25.07
N LYS A 54 -5.72 5.04 26.33
CA LYS A 54 -4.76 6.02 26.83
C LYS A 54 -3.40 5.37 27.02
N ASP A 55 -2.36 6.09 26.59
CA ASP A 55 -0.95 5.84 26.93
C ASP A 55 -0.51 4.39 26.73
N LEU A 56 -0.95 3.78 25.62
CA LEU A 56 -0.67 2.37 25.30
C LEU A 56 0.82 2.04 25.31
N TYR A 57 1.67 3.00 24.94
CA TYR A 57 3.11 2.86 24.82
C TYR A 57 3.88 3.73 25.84
N GLY A 58 3.21 4.15 26.93
CA GLY A 58 3.77 5.03 27.96
C GLY A 58 3.12 6.42 27.99
N SER A 59 3.55 7.24 28.95
CA SER A 59 3.00 8.58 29.15
C SER A 59 3.12 9.44 27.88
N GLY A 60 2.03 10.09 27.48
CA GLY A 60 1.99 11.00 26.33
C GLY A 60 1.85 10.29 24.98
N THR A 61 1.60 8.98 24.96
CA THR A 61 1.46 8.20 23.72
C THR A 61 0.01 7.92 23.34
N THR A 62 -0.94 8.66 23.91
CA THR A 62 -2.36 8.53 23.54
C THR A 62 -2.60 9.00 22.10
N TRP A 63 -1.90 10.05 21.67
CA TRP A 63 -2.05 10.66 20.35
C TRP A 63 -0.69 10.90 19.70
N PHE A 64 -0.61 10.72 18.38
CA PHE A 64 0.61 10.95 17.60
C PHE A 64 0.30 11.84 16.40
N VAL A 65 1.23 12.74 16.09
CA VAL A 65 1.20 13.55 14.87
C VAL A 65 2.58 13.53 14.22
N ARG A 66 2.60 13.44 12.89
CA ARG A 66 3.82 13.63 12.09
C ARG A 66 3.44 14.37 10.81
N ASN A 67 4.03 15.53 10.62
CA ASN A 67 3.82 16.39 9.46
C ASN A 67 4.94 16.16 8.43
N ASN A 68 4.71 16.54 7.17
CA ASN A 68 5.69 16.46 6.08
C ASN A 68 6.33 15.07 5.92
N LEU A 69 5.49 14.04 5.77
CA LEU A 69 5.92 12.64 5.70
C LEU A 69 6.86 12.33 4.53
N GLY A 70 6.59 12.88 3.35
CA GLY A 70 7.32 12.55 2.13
C GLY A 70 8.70 13.22 2.09
N PHE A 71 9.77 12.44 1.96
CA PHE A 71 11.13 12.94 1.78
C PHE A 71 11.99 11.96 0.97
N ARG A 72 13.12 12.45 0.45
CA ARG A 72 14.13 11.64 -0.25
C ARG A 72 15.52 12.13 0.13
N SER A 73 16.43 11.21 0.43
CA SER A 73 17.85 11.52 0.61
C SER A 73 18.52 11.63 -0.75
N PRO A 74 19.13 12.78 -1.12
CA PRO A 74 19.80 12.96 -2.41
C PRO A 74 21.03 12.07 -2.56
N VAL A 75 21.70 11.76 -1.44
CA VAL A 75 22.88 10.90 -1.35
C VAL A 75 22.58 9.78 -0.36
N VAL A 76 22.78 8.53 -0.78
CA VAL A 76 22.47 7.33 0.03
C VAL A 76 23.69 6.46 0.29
N MET A 77 24.87 6.92 -0.11
CA MET A 77 26.14 6.24 0.10
C MET A 77 27.31 7.21 0.08
N GLY A 78 28.44 6.75 0.62
CA GLY A 78 29.72 7.43 0.52
C GLY A 78 30.87 6.50 0.89
N GLU A 79 32.04 7.08 1.12
CA GLU A 79 33.19 6.28 1.52
C GLU A 79 32.92 5.63 2.89
N HIS A 80 32.89 4.30 2.91
CA HIS A 80 32.63 3.47 4.10
C HIS A 80 31.23 3.53 4.71
N TRP A 81 30.24 4.14 4.05
CA TRP A 81 28.87 4.13 4.55
C TRP A 81 27.82 4.01 3.44
N LEU A 82 26.66 3.47 3.80
CA LEU A 82 25.45 3.44 2.98
C LEU A 82 24.21 3.61 3.88
N ALA A 83 23.12 4.11 3.31
CA ALA A 83 21.83 4.26 3.97
C ALA A 83 20.85 3.19 3.49
N ILE A 84 19.98 2.69 4.38
CA ILE A 84 18.92 1.72 4.07
C ILE A 84 17.56 2.18 4.60
N GLY A 85 16.49 1.55 4.13
CA GLY A 85 15.13 1.81 4.62
C GLY A 85 14.75 3.29 4.51
N ASP A 86 14.08 3.81 5.54
CA ASP A 86 13.62 5.20 5.59
C ASP A 86 14.77 6.22 5.48
N ALA A 87 16.02 5.86 5.80
CA ALA A 87 17.16 6.77 5.61
C ALA A 87 17.42 7.12 4.13
N THR A 88 16.86 6.36 3.19
CA THR A 88 16.90 6.68 1.75
C THR A 88 15.72 7.55 1.30
N GLY A 89 14.61 7.50 2.04
CA GLY A 89 13.38 8.22 1.76
C GLY A 89 12.13 7.45 2.18
N PHE A 90 11.04 8.19 2.31
CA PHE A 90 9.71 7.69 2.65
C PHE A 90 8.65 8.52 1.92
N THR A 91 7.47 7.95 1.71
CA THR A 91 6.36 8.62 1.00
C THR A 91 5.12 8.74 1.89
N ASN A 92 4.40 7.64 2.09
CA ASN A 92 3.11 7.60 2.78
C ASN A 92 2.83 6.20 3.33
N PRO A 93 2.00 6.04 4.38
CA PRO A 93 1.57 4.73 4.86
C PRO A 93 0.71 3.93 3.87
N LEU A 94 0.08 4.56 2.86
CA LEU A 94 -0.77 3.89 1.89
C LEU A 94 -0.02 2.82 1.09
N TYR A 95 -0.53 1.58 1.08
CA TYR A 95 0.14 0.34 0.58
C TYR A 95 1.41 -0.08 1.32
N SER A 96 1.71 0.55 2.46
CA SER A 96 2.81 0.18 3.36
C SER A 96 4.19 0.01 2.69
N PRO A 97 4.63 0.95 1.81
CA PRO A 97 5.89 0.80 1.08
C PRO A 97 7.13 0.94 1.98
N GLY A 98 7.05 1.70 3.09
CA GLY A 98 8.18 1.94 3.99
C GLY A 98 8.78 0.68 4.63
N ILE A 99 8.00 -0.40 4.70
CA ILE A 99 8.53 -1.74 5.04
C ILE A 99 8.65 -2.57 3.77
N ASN A 100 7.55 -2.79 3.05
CA ASN A 100 7.48 -3.85 2.04
C ASN A 100 8.31 -3.55 0.77
N ALA A 101 8.35 -2.30 0.31
CA ALA A 101 9.17 -1.90 -0.83
C ALA A 101 10.59 -1.53 -0.38
N ASN A 102 10.72 -0.74 0.68
CA ASN A 102 12.00 -0.30 1.22
C ASN A 102 12.86 -1.44 1.79
N MET A 103 12.29 -2.61 2.12
CA MET A 103 13.07 -3.80 2.45
C MET A 103 13.97 -4.25 1.29
N GLY A 104 13.59 -4.00 0.03
CA GLY A 104 14.44 -4.25 -1.13
C GLY A 104 15.76 -3.49 -1.07
N ILE A 105 15.76 -2.27 -0.51
CA ILE A 105 16.97 -1.47 -0.24
C ILE A 105 17.86 -2.16 0.79
N SER A 106 17.25 -2.59 1.90
CA SER A 106 17.96 -3.21 3.01
C SER A 106 18.60 -4.54 2.61
N ILE A 107 17.89 -5.36 1.83
CA ILE A 107 18.39 -6.65 1.34
C ILE A 107 19.49 -6.45 0.30
N TYR A 108 19.30 -5.54 -0.66
CA TYR A 108 20.35 -5.22 -1.63
C TYR A 108 21.64 -4.82 -0.90
N ALA A 109 21.54 -3.88 0.05
CA ALA A 109 22.70 -3.44 0.81
C ALA A 109 23.39 -4.58 1.58
N ALA A 110 22.60 -5.45 2.24
CA ALA A 110 23.13 -6.59 2.99
C ALA A 110 23.92 -7.55 2.08
N GLU A 111 23.37 -7.93 0.92
CA GLU A 111 24.04 -8.84 -0.01
C GLU A 111 25.27 -8.19 -0.67
N MET A 112 25.15 -6.92 -1.04
CA MET A 112 26.23 -6.14 -1.63
C MET A 112 27.43 -5.98 -0.68
N THR A 113 27.18 -5.91 0.63
CA THR A 113 28.23 -5.67 1.64
C THR A 113 29.32 -6.74 1.59
N ASN A 114 28.95 -8.02 1.44
CA ASN A 114 29.94 -9.09 1.35
C ASN A 114 30.84 -8.92 0.12
N THR A 115 30.25 -8.63 -1.04
CA THR A 115 30.99 -8.34 -2.27
C THR A 115 31.90 -7.12 -2.08
N TYR A 116 31.38 -6.02 -1.51
CA TYR A 116 32.15 -4.80 -1.26
C TYR A 116 33.39 -5.04 -0.40
N LEU A 117 33.25 -5.81 0.69
CA LEU A 117 34.35 -6.13 1.60
C LEU A 117 35.40 -7.04 0.95
N SER A 118 34.99 -7.94 0.05
CA SER A 118 35.90 -8.85 -0.66
C SER A 118 36.71 -8.18 -1.79
N LEU A 119 36.22 -7.05 -2.32
CA LEU A 119 36.88 -6.34 -3.41
C LEU A 119 38.16 -5.66 -2.93
N LYS A 120 39.28 -5.91 -3.62
CA LYS A 120 40.57 -5.24 -3.37
C LYS A 120 40.71 -3.93 -4.14
N SER A 121 40.02 -3.78 -5.27
CA SER A 121 40.16 -2.61 -6.14
C SER A 121 39.20 -1.47 -5.75
N CYS A 122 39.71 -0.25 -5.70
CA CYS A 122 38.89 0.95 -5.48
C CYS A 122 37.86 1.14 -6.60
N THR A 123 38.21 0.80 -7.85
CA THR A 123 37.30 0.87 -9.00
C THR A 123 36.12 -0.07 -8.85
N GLY A 124 36.35 -1.31 -8.41
CA GLY A 124 35.27 -2.29 -8.19
C GLY A 124 34.33 -1.83 -7.08
N LYS A 125 34.87 -1.35 -5.96
CA LYS A 125 34.08 -0.80 -4.85
C LYS A 125 33.22 0.38 -5.29
N ARG A 126 33.79 1.33 -6.05
CA ARG A 126 33.06 2.49 -6.58
C ARG A 126 31.93 2.08 -7.51
N LYS A 127 32.19 1.15 -8.43
CA LYS A 127 31.17 0.63 -9.36
C LYS A 127 29.97 0.06 -8.59
N LEU A 128 30.23 -0.77 -7.60
CA LEU A 128 29.20 -1.42 -6.79
C LEU A 128 28.35 -0.39 -6.01
N LEU A 129 28.99 0.64 -5.45
CA LEU A 129 28.28 1.75 -4.80
C LEU A 129 27.43 2.57 -5.79
N THR A 130 27.92 2.80 -7.00
CA THR A 130 27.14 3.48 -8.06
C THR A 130 25.90 2.67 -8.46
N GLU A 131 26.02 1.35 -8.59
CA GLU A 131 24.87 0.47 -8.88
C GLU A 131 23.80 0.56 -7.77
N TYR A 132 24.22 0.63 -6.50
CA TYR A 132 23.31 0.81 -5.37
C TYR A 132 22.63 2.18 -5.35
N GLU A 133 23.37 3.25 -5.66
CA GLU A 133 22.81 4.60 -5.74
C GLU A 133 21.78 4.70 -6.88
N GLU A 134 22.08 4.12 -8.05
CA GLU A 134 21.15 4.04 -9.18
C GLU A 134 19.88 3.26 -8.82
N PHE A 135 20.04 2.13 -8.13
CA PHE A 135 18.94 1.33 -7.61
C PHE A 135 18.01 2.11 -6.68
N CYS A 136 18.55 2.99 -5.83
CA CYS A 136 17.75 3.80 -4.92
C CYS A 136 17.10 5.03 -5.60
N ARG A 137 17.75 5.60 -6.61
CA ARG A 137 17.44 6.91 -7.21
C ARG A 137 15.97 7.11 -7.58
N ASN A 138 15.39 6.12 -8.26
CA ASN A 138 14.05 6.21 -8.85
C ASN A 138 12.94 5.60 -7.99
N ARG A 139 13.29 4.83 -6.95
CA ARG A 139 12.31 4.14 -6.10
C ARG A 139 11.39 5.13 -5.39
N ILE A 140 11.96 6.09 -4.66
CA ILE A 140 11.17 7.07 -3.90
C ILE A 140 10.28 7.95 -4.81
N PRO A 141 10.78 8.53 -5.92
CA PRO A 141 9.93 9.26 -6.86
C PRO A 141 8.78 8.40 -7.43
N ASN A 142 9.03 7.13 -7.75
CA ASN A 142 7.99 6.26 -8.28
C ASN A 142 6.93 5.91 -7.23
N LEU A 143 7.35 5.62 -5.99
CA LEU A 143 6.43 5.42 -4.86
C LEU A 143 5.64 6.69 -4.53
N GLN A 144 6.23 7.87 -4.72
CA GLN A 144 5.52 9.14 -4.52
C GLN A 144 4.47 9.35 -5.61
N ARG A 145 4.76 8.99 -6.87
CA ARG A 145 3.77 9.01 -7.95
C ARG A 145 2.60 8.08 -7.65
N MET A 146 2.88 6.87 -7.18
CA MET A 146 1.85 5.93 -6.72
C MET A 146 0.97 6.56 -5.64
N ASN A 147 1.59 7.17 -4.64
CA ASN A 147 0.86 7.84 -3.57
C ASN A 147 -0.03 8.96 -4.13
N THR A 148 0.53 9.88 -4.92
CA THR A 148 -0.21 11.00 -5.51
C THR A 148 -1.37 10.51 -6.38
N PHE A 149 -1.14 9.52 -7.25
CA PHE A 149 -2.18 8.90 -8.10
C PHE A 149 -3.37 8.39 -7.27
N ASN A 150 -3.10 7.66 -6.20
CA ASN A 150 -4.17 7.16 -5.36
C ASN A 150 -4.91 8.30 -4.63
N TYR A 151 -4.20 9.28 -4.08
CA TYR A 151 -4.82 10.41 -3.38
C TYR A 151 -5.67 11.29 -4.29
N VAL A 152 -5.27 11.52 -5.55
CA VAL A 152 -6.11 12.28 -6.49
C VAL A 152 -7.37 11.51 -6.89
N CYS A 153 -7.28 10.19 -7.06
CA CYS A 153 -8.44 9.33 -7.34
C CYS A 153 -9.42 9.27 -6.15
N MET A 154 -8.93 9.33 -4.91
CA MET A 154 -9.77 9.30 -3.70
C MET A 154 -10.68 10.53 -3.53
N ARG A 155 -10.52 11.59 -4.34
CA ARG A 155 -11.40 12.77 -4.34
C ARG A 155 -12.83 12.48 -4.82
N SER A 156 -13.05 11.37 -5.52
CA SER A 156 -14.39 10.96 -5.97
C SER A 156 -14.64 9.47 -5.70
N PRO A 157 -15.84 9.08 -5.21
CA PRO A 157 -16.20 7.67 -5.05
C PRO A 157 -16.21 6.89 -6.37
N ASP A 158 -16.36 7.56 -7.50
CA ASP A 158 -16.32 6.95 -8.83
C ASP A 158 -14.89 6.67 -9.32
N LEU A 159 -13.90 7.39 -8.78
CA LEU A 159 -12.50 7.26 -9.16
C LEU A 159 -11.68 6.49 -8.11
N GLY A 160 -12.07 6.56 -6.83
CA GLY A 160 -11.38 5.90 -5.72
C GLY A 160 -11.02 4.42 -5.98
N PRO A 161 -11.92 3.60 -6.55
CA PRO A 161 -11.62 2.21 -6.90
C PRO A 161 -10.54 2.01 -7.97
N LEU A 162 -10.25 3.03 -8.81
CA LEU A 162 -9.23 2.93 -9.86
C LEU A 162 -7.82 2.81 -9.29
N GLY A 163 -7.54 3.46 -8.16
CA GLY A 163 -6.26 3.36 -7.46
C GLY A 163 -5.90 1.91 -7.11
N PRO A 164 -6.72 1.22 -6.28
CA PRO A 164 -6.56 -0.19 -5.99
C PRO A 164 -6.60 -1.09 -7.23
N LEU A 165 -7.50 -0.85 -8.19
CA LEU A 165 -7.57 -1.65 -9.42
C LEU A 165 -6.20 -1.71 -10.11
N TRP A 166 -5.61 -0.55 -10.39
CA TRP A 166 -4.30 -0.48 -11.03
C TRP A 166 -3.20 -1.03 -10.12
N GLN A 167 -3.23 -0.70 -8.83
CA GLN A 167 -2.19 -1.16 -7.91
C GLN A 167 -2.12 -2.68 -7.79
N TYR A 168 -3.27 -3.35 -7.72
CA TYR A 168 -3.32 -4.81 -7.70
C TYR A 168 -2.93 -5.41 -9.05
N LEU A 169 -3.37 -4.82 -10.16
CA LEU A 169 -3.01 -5.26 -11.51
C LEU A 169 -1.49 -5.27 -11.71
N ILE A 170 -0.85 -4.12 -11.50
CA ILE A 170 0.60 -3.97 -11.75
C ILE A 170 1.45 -4.59 -10.63
N GLY A 171 1.00 -4.48 -9.38
CA GLY A 171 1.75 -4.95 -8.23
C GLY A 171 1.68 -6.45 -8.01
N THR A 172 0.55 -7.10 -8.34
CA THR A 172 0.40 -8.54 -8.10
C THR A 172 0.30 -9.34 -9.40
N GLY A 173 -0.14 -8.73 -10.50
CA GLY A 173 -0.29 -9.44 -11.78
C GLY A 173 0.99 -9.64 -12.56
N ASN A 174 2.06 -8.92 -12.22
CA ASN A 174 3.32 -9.00 -12.95
C ASN A 174 3.96 -10.39 -12.79
N LYS A 175 4.81 -10.76 -13.76
CA LYS A 175 5.48 -12.07 -13.80
C LYS A 175 6.30 -12.37 -12.55
N ALA A 176 6.96 -11.37 -11.96
CA ALA A 176 7.79 -11.59 -10.78
C ALA A 176 6.93 -12.01 -9.58
N PHE A 177 5.85 -11.29 -9.30
CA PHE A 177 4.96 -11.61 -8.18
C PHE A 177 4.17 -12.91 -8.40
N GLN A 178 3.72 -13.20 -9.61
CA GLN A 178 3.04 -14.47 -9.92
C GLN A 178 3.95 -15.68 -9.69
N ASN A 179 5.26 -15.50 -9.81
CA ASN A 179 6.27 -16.52 -9.50
C ASN A 179 6.84 -16.37 -8.09
N ALA A 180 6.20 -15.63 -7.17
CA ALA A 180 6.73 -15.38 -5.82
C ALA A 180 7.11 -16.66 -5.05
N ARG A 181 6.43 -17.78 -5.34
CA ARG A 181 6.68 -19.08 -4.70
C ARG A 181 7.97 -19.77 -5.16
N THR A 182 8.58 -19.33 -6.26
CA THR A 182 9.86 -19.88 -6.75
C THR A 182 11.06 -19.18 -6.12
N PHE A 183 10.84 -18.13 -5.34
CA PHE A 183 11.91 -17.45 -4.62
C PHE A 183 12.11 -18.08 -3.25
N GLU A 184 13.37 -18.28 -2.92
CA GLU A 184 13.88 -18.78 -1.66
C GLU A 184 14.80 -17.71 -1.05
N PHE A 185 15.32 -17.97 0.15
CA PHE A 185 16.21 -17.04 0.83
C PHE A 185 17.39 -16.59 -0.05
N GLY A 186 17.97 -17.51 -0.85
CA GLY A 186 19.14 -17.24 -1.68
C GLY A 186 18.90 -16.37 -2.92
N ASN A 187 17.65 -16.16 -3.35
CA ASN A 187 17.34 -15.38 -4.56
C ASN A 187 16.19 -14.37 -4.37
N CYS A 188 15.67 -14.20 -3.15
CA CYS A 188 14.56 -13.28 -2.87
C CYS A 188 14.83 -11.83 -3.25
N LYS A 189 16.11 -11.41 -3.29
CA LYS A 189 16.53 -10.10 -3.82
C LYS A 189 16.03 -9.82 -5.23
N GLU A 190 15.91 -10.83 -6.09
CA GLU A 190 15.47 -10.65 -7.47
C GLU A 190 14.03 -10.15 -7.56
N LEU A 191 13.17 -10.64 -6.66
CA LEU A 191 11.80 -10.15 -6.48
C LEU A 191 11.82 -8.78 -5.80
N LEU A 192 12.45 -8.66 -4.64
CA LEU A 192 12.33 -7.48 -3.78
C LEU A 192 13.01 -6.24 -4.36
N ALA A 193 14.04 -6.41 -5.20
CA ALA A 193 14.68 -5.31 -5.90
C ALA A 193 13.83 -4.75 -7.06
N ARG A 194 12.88 -5.52 -7.59
CA ARG A 194 12.15 -5.14 -8.80
C ARG A 194 10.65 -4.98 -8.58
N TRP A 195 10.14 -5.51 -7.47
CA TRP A 195 8.72 -5.53 -7.21
C TRP A 195 8.19 -4.12 -7.02
N ASP A 196 8.62 -3.38 -5.98
CA ASP A 196 8.20 -1.99 -5.69
C ASP A 196 6.71 -1.73 -5.90
N TRP A 197 5.84 -2.70 -5.60
CA TRP A 197 4.42 -2.60 -5.93
C TRP A 197 4.08 -2.39 -7.43
N GLY A 198 5.03 -2.55 -8.34
CA GLY A 198 4.92 -2.39 -9.80
C GLY A 198 4.99 -0.94 -10.27
N VAL A 199 5.33 0.01 -9.39
CA VAL A 199 5.23 1.46 -9.67
C VAL A 199 6.25 1.97 -10.69
N ASN A 200 7.19 1.12 -11.08
CA ASN A 200 8.21 1.32 -12.10
C ASN A 200 7.75 0.86 -13.50
N GLU A 201 6.57 0.24 -13.64
CA GLU A 201 6.02 -0.20 -14.93
C GLU A 201 5.63 1.00 -15.81
N GLU A 202 6.07 1.01 -17.07
CA GLU A 202 5.93 2.15 -17.98
C GLU A 202 4.47 2.57 -18.20
N GLU A 203 3.56 1.61 -18.36
CA GLU A 203 2.13 1.87 -18.51
C GLU A 203 1.53 2.52 -17.26
N TYR A 204 1.99 2.15 -16.07
CA TYR A 204 1.53 2.72 -14.82
C TYR A 204 2.04 4.16 -14.68
N ILE A 205 3.32 4.39 -15.00
CA ILE A 205 3.92 5.73 -15.00
C ILE A 205 3.15 6.66 -15.96
N ALA A 206 2.91 6.20 -17.19
CA ALA A 206 2.20 6.97 -18.20
C ALA A 206 0.76 7.30 -17.77
N LEU A 207 -0.01 6.28 -17.34
CA LEU A 207 -1.37 6.47 -16.85
C LEU A 207 -1.41 7.42 -15.65
N SER A 208 -0.61 7.14 -14.61
CA SER A 208 -0.65 7.90 -13.37
C SER A 208 -0.28 9.36 -13.60
N ASN A 209 0.71 9.65 -14.44
CA ASN A 209 1.03 11.03 -14.82
C ASN A 209 -0.14 11.75 -15.50
N MET A 210 -0.83 11.09 -16.45
CA MET A 210 -2.02 11.66 -17.10
C MET A 210 -3.14 11.94 -16.10
N VAL A 211 -3.48 10.97 -15.25
CA VAL A 211 -4.55 11.12 -14.25
C VAL A 211 -4.20 12.18 -13.20
N ILE A 212 -2.96 12.22 -12.73
CA ILE A 212 -2.49 13.27 -11.80
C ILE A 212 -2.64 14.66 -12.43
N ALA A 213 -2.30 14.81 -13.71
CA ALA A 213 -2.46 16.09 -14.40
C ALA A 213 -3.95 16.48 -14.57
N MET A 214 -4.80 15.53 -14.96
CA MET A 214 -6.25 15.77 -15.15
C MET A 214 -6.97 16.14 -13.85
N LEU A 215 -6.49 15.61 -12.71
CA LEU A 215 -7.07 15.80 -11.38
C LEU A 215 -6.23 16.73 -10.49
N ALA A 216 -5.34 17.52 -11.08
CA ALA A 216 -4.59 18.53 -10.36
C ALA A 216 -5.55 19.53 -9.70
N GLY A 217 -5.11 20.13 -8.59
CA GLY A 217 -5.91 21.08 -7.81
C GLY A 217 -5.92 20.78 -6.32
N ARG A 218 -6.66 21.61 -5.58
CA ARG A 218 -6.75 21.53 -4.13
C ARG A 218 -7.52 20.29 -3.69
N CYS A 219 -7.35 19.89 -2.43
CA CYS A 219 -8.03 18.71 -1.89
C CYS A 219 -9.54 18.91 -1.70
N ASP A 220 -9.99 20.15 -1.58
CA ASP A 220 -11.36 20.59 -1.31
C ASP A 220 -12.16 20.99 -2.56
N GLU A 221 -11.49 21.13 -3.70
CA GLU A 221 -12.16 21.41 -4.98
C GLU A 221 -12.99 20.19 -5.43
N GLU A 222 -14.21 20.44 -5.89
CA GLU A 222 -15.03 19.40 -6.52
C GLU A 222 -14.50 19.05 -7.90
N LEU A 223 -14.60 17.77 -8.27
CA LEU A 223 -14.25 17.31 -9.61
C LEU A 223 -15.45 17.44 -10.54
N SER A 224 -15.24 17.98 -11.74
CA SER A 224 -16.29 18.04 -12.75
C SER A 224 -16.62 16.64 -13.31
N THR A 225 -17.85 16.46 -13.80
CA THR A 225 -18.25 15.23 -14.49
C THR A 225 -17.34 14.92 -15.68
N GLU A 226 -16.89 15.94 -16.42
CA GLU A 226 -15.95 15.80 -17.53
C GLU A 226 -14.60 15.23 -17.08
N GLN A 227 -14.04 15.73 -15.97
CA GLN A 227 -12.81 15.19 -15.40
C GLN A 227 -12.98 13.72 -14.98
N ILE A 228 -14.09 13.39 -14.30
CA ILE A 228 -14.38 12.04 -13.84
C ILE A 228 -14.51 11.07 -15.02
N GLU A 229 -15.31 11.41 -16.02
CA GLU A 229 -15.51 10.55 -17.20
C GLU A 229 -14.25 10.47 -18.06
N GLY A 230 -13.49 11.56 -18.19
CA GLY A 230 -12.19 11.57 -18.85
C GLY A 230 -11.22 10.58 -18.21
N VAL A 231 -11.06 10.61 -16.88
CA VAL A 231 -10.18 9.69 -16.15
C VAL A 231 -10.63 8.23 -16.30
N LYS A 232 -11.93 7.96 -16.22
CA LYS A 232 -12.48 6.61 -16.47
C LYS A 232 -12.16 6.14 -17.89
N GLY A 233 -12.30 7.03 -18.88
CA GLY A 233 -11.96 6.76 -20.28
C GLY A 233 -10.49 6.39 -20.46
N VAL A 234 -9.57 7.23 -19.96
CA VAL A 234 -8.12 6.98 -20.01
C VAL A 234 -7.77 5.66 -19.30
N SER A 235 -8.28 5.43 -18.10
CA SER A 235 -8.06 4.18 -17.36
C SER A 235 -8.53 2.96 -18.15
N ARG A 236 -9.69 3.01 -18.80
CA ARG A 236 -10.22 1.91 -19.60
C ARG A 236 -9.36 1.63 -20.84
N LEU A 237 -8.90 2.69 -21.53
CA LEU A 237 -8.01 2.55 -22.68
C LEU A 237 -6.70 1.85 -22.31
N PHE A 238 -6.06 2.29 -21.23
CA PHE A 238 -4.84 1.67 -20.73
C PHE A 238 -5.09 0.23 -20.28
N LEU A 239 -6.18 -0.03 -19.56
CA LEU A 239 -6.54 -1.37 -19.07
C LEU A 239 -6.72 -2.35 -20.24
N ASN A 240 -7.49 -1.97 -21.25
CA ASN A 240 -7.69 -2.79 -22.44
C ASN A 240 -6.38 -3.09 -23.18
N SER A 241 -5.47 -2.10 -23.24
CA SER A 241 -4.16 -2.26 -23.87
C SER A 241 -3.26 -3.24 -23.12
N VAL A 242 -3.21 -3.17 -21.78
CA VAL A 242 -2.33 -4.05 -20.99
C VAL A 242 -2.90 -5.46 -20.87
N MET A 243 -4.23 -5.59 -20.80
CA MET A 243 -4.91 -6.88 -20.76
C MET A 243 -4.75 -7.64 -22.08
N SER A 244 -4.87 -6.97 -23.23
CA SER A 244 -4.68 -7.62 -24.54
C SER A 244 -3.25 -8.12 -24.78
N LYS A 245 -2.25 -7.49 -24.14
CA LYS A 245 -0.85 -7.95 -24.15
C LYS A 245 -0.60 -9.16 -23.26
N GLY A 246 -1.53 -9.51 -22.36
CA GLY A 246 -1.38 -10.63 -21.43
C GLY A 246 -0.19 -10.50 -20.45
N LYS A 247 0.30 -9.26 -20.25
CA LYS A 247 1.46 -8.97 -19.39
C LYS A 247 1.17 -9.23 -17.92
N TYR A 248 -0.06 -8.95 -17.49
CA TYR A 248 -0.52 -9.13 -16.13
C TYR A 248 -1.52 -10.27 -16.05
N ARG A 249 -1.32 -11.20 -15.10
CA ARG A 249 -2.15 -12.40 -14.93
C ARG A 249 -2.65 -12.52 -13.51
N GLY A 250 -3.85 -13.05 -13.35
CA GLY A 250 -4.42 -13.33 -12.04
C GLY A 250 -5.84 -13.89 -12.16
N ARG A 251 -6.31 -14.53 -11.09
CA ARG A 251 -7.73 -14.83 -10.87
C ARG A 251 -8.40 -13.59 -10.28
N TRP A 252 -8.57 -12.57 -11.11
CA TRP A 252 -9.03 -11.26 -10.66
C TRP A 252 -10.42 -11.30 -10.03
N SER A 253 -11.33 -12.13 -10.55
CA SER A 253 -12.68 -12.26 -10.02
C SER A 253 -12.73 -12.86 -8.61
N GLY A 254 -11.76 -13.72 -8.28
CA GLY A 254 -11.57 -14.26 -6.93
C GLY A 254 -10.95 -13.25 -5.96
N LEU A 255 -10.10 -12.35 -6.46
CA LEU A 255 -9.39 -11.35 -5.64
C LEU A 255 -10.22 -10.07 -5.42
N LEU A 256 -10.86 -9.57 -6.47
CA LEU A 256 -11.54 -8.28 -6.51
C LEU A 256 -13.05 -8.50 -6.52
N ARG A 257 -13.70 -8.13 -5.40
CA ARG A 257 -15.14 -8.38 -5.17
C ARG A 257 -16.02 -7.92 -6.32
N TYR A 258 -15.82 -6.71 -6.82
CA TYR A 258 -16.71 -6.07 -7.81
C TYR A 258 -16.22 -6.21 -9.25
N TYR A 259 -15.22 -7.05 -9.52
CA TYR A 259 -14.64 -7.21 -10.85
C TYR A 259 -14.69 -8.67 -11.30
N ASP A 260 -14.77 -8.89 -12.61
CA ASP A 260 -14.58 -10.19 -13.24
C ASP A 260 -13.08 -10.43 -13.59
N ASP A 261 -12.79 -11.55 -14.27
CA ASP A 261 -11.43 -11.90 -14.70
C ASP A 261 -10.94 -11.05 -15.90
N GLU A 262 -11.80 -10.22 -16.46
CA GLU A 262 -11.47 -9.24 -17.49
C GLU A 262 -11.32 -7.83 -16.89
N LEU A 263 -11.41 -7.71 -15.56
CA LEU A 263 -11.37 -6.46 -14.80
C LEU A 263 -12.46 -5.47 -15.20
N LYS A 264 -13.62 -5.97 -15.65
CA LYS A 264 -14.84 -5.17 -15.82
C LYS A 264 -15.56 -5.04 -14.49
N LEU A 265 -16.06 -3.85 -14.21
CA LEU A 265 -16.78 -3.54 -12.97
C LEU A 265 -18.22 -4.09 -13.04
N HIS A 266 -18.57 -4.95 -12.09
CA HIS A 266 -19.90 -5.50 -11.87
C HIS A 266 -20.37 -5.11 -10.47
N ARG A 267 -21.18 -4.05 -10.35
CA ARG A 267 -21.61 -3.50 -9.04
C ARG A 267 -22.40 -4.51 -8.19
N GLU A 268 -23.13 -5.40 -8.84
CA GLU A 268 -23.93 -6.45 -8.19
C GLU A 268 -23.09 -7.67 -7.75
N LYS A 269 -21.84 -7.79 -8.23
CA LYS A 269 -20.97 -8.90 -7.85
C LYS A 269 -20.45 -8.67 -6.43
N VAL A 270 -20.86 -9.55 -5.51
CA VAL A 270 -20.44 -9.49 -4.09
C VAL A 270 -19.58 -10.67 -3.65
N ASP A 271 -19.45 -11.69 -4.49
CA ASP A 271 -18.67 -12.89 -4.22
C ASP A 271 -17.18 -12.71 -4.56
N ARG A 272 -16.35 -13.44 -3.82
CA ARG A 272 -14.88 -13.48 -3.93
C ARG A 272 -14.34 -14.70 -3.19
N ASP A 273 -13.05 -14.97 -3.35
CA ASP A 273 -12.35 -15.97 -2.54
C ASP A 273 -12.42 -15.59 -1.04
N VAL A 274 -12.76 -16.56 -0.20
CA VAL A 274 -12.73 -16.43 1.27
C VAL A 274 -11.57 -17.28 1.77
N LEU A 275 -10.50 -16.59 2.17
CA LEU A 275 -9.23 -17.20 2.61
C LEU A 275 -8.99 -17.08 4.11
N ALA A 276 -9.82 -16.29 4.81
CA ALA A 276 -9.76 -16.07 6.25
C ALA A 276 -11.17 -15.89 6.83
N SER A 277 -11.37 -16.25 8.09
CA SER A 277 -12.62 -16.04 8.83
C SER A 277 -12.36 -15.70 10.29
N ARG A 278 -13.36 -15.16 10.99
CA ARG A 278 -13.27 -14.91 12.43
C ARG A 278 -13.55 -16.19 13.23
N CYS A 279 -12.72 -16.46 14.23
CA CYS A 279 -12.96 -17.52 15.20
C CYS A 279 -14.28 -17.24 15.94
N ARG A 280 -15.17 -18.24 15.99
CA ARG A 280 -16.47 -18.12 16.67
C ARG A 280 -16.36 -17.93 18.19
N SER A 281 -15.26 -18.39 18.79
CA SER A 281 -15.03 -18.28 20.24
C SER A 281 -14.43 -16.92 20.62
N CYS A 282 -13.24 -16.58 20.12
CA CYS A 282 -12.55 -15.34 20.51
C CYS A 282 -12.75 -14.16 19.54
N GLY A 283 -13.34 -14.39 18.37
CA GLY A 283 -13.54 -13.35 17.36
C GLY A 283 -12.30 -13.01 16.51
N GLU A 284 -11.15 -13.67 16.72
CA GLU A 284 -9.92 -13.36 15.99
C GLU A 284 -9.89 -13.92 14.57
N TRP A 285 -9.24 -13.18 13.65
CA TRP A 285 -9.09 -13.64 12.27
C TRP A 285 -8.13 -14.80 12.17
N LYS A 286 -8.57 -15.91 11.57
CA LYS A 286 -7.74 -17.07 11.25
C LYS A 286 -7.68 -17.28 9.74
N MET A 287 -6.55 -17.79 9.26
CA MET A 287 -6.45 -18.29 7.90
C MET A 287 -7.25 -19.59 7.77
N LEU A 288 -7.86 -19.79 6.61
CA LEU A 288 -8.57 -21.02 6.29
C LEU A 288 -7.58 -22.02 5.67
N GLN A 289 -7.28 -23.08 6.42
CA GLN A 289 -6.54 -24.26 5.98
C GLN A 289 -7.25 -25.49 6.56
N GLY A 290 -7.67 -26.45 5.73
CA GLY A 290 -8.50 -27.58 6.17
C GLY A 290 -7.83 -28.47 7.22
N ASP A 291 -6.50 -28.53 7.21
CA ASP A 291 -5.64 -29.21 8.18
C ASP A 291 -5.41 -28.40 9.46
N VAL A 292 -5.42 -27.06 9.39
CA VAL A 292 -5.24 -26.16 10.56
C VAL A 292 -6.59 -25.76 11.15
N ARG A 293 -7.13 -26.65 11.98
CA ARG A 293 -8.46 -26.50 12.60
C ARG A 293 -8.47 -25.76 13.93
N LYS A 294 -7.35 -25.69 14.63
CA LYS A 294 -7.26 -25.05 15.94
C LYS A 294 -7.04 -23.54 15.78
N CYS A 295 -7.82 -22.72 16.47
CA CYS A 295 -7.59 -21.29 16.51
C CYS A 295 -6.21 -21.02 17.15
N PRO A 296 -5.29 -20.30 16.48
CA PRO A 296 -3.95 -20.07 17.00
C PRO A 296 -3.93 -19.13 18.22
N PHE A 297 -5.04 -18.42 18.48
CA PHE A 297 -5.11 -17.42 19.55
C PHE A 297 -5.77 -17.94 20.83
N CYS A 298 -6.89 -18.65 20.73
CA CYS A 298 -7.61 -19.17 21.91
C CYS A 298 -7.62 -20.71 22.01
N GLY A 299 -7.11 -21.41 21.00
CA GLY A 299 -7.08 -22.87 21.00
C GLY A 299 -8.40 -23.56 20.68
N TYR A 300 -9.48 -22.83 20.36
CA TYR A 300 -10.76 -23.42 19.97
C TYR A 300 -10.64 -24.31 18.73
N GLN A 301 -11.26 -25.49 18.76
CA GLN A 301 -11.21 -26.46 17.67
C GLN A 301 -12.38 -26.26 16.70
N HIS A 302 -12.08 -25.86 15.47
CA HIS A 302 -13.07 -25.70 14.40
C HIS A 302 -13.32 -27.00 13.63
N THR A 303 -14.47 -27.05 12.96
CA THR A 303 -14.78 -28.06 11.94
C THR A 303 -13.93 -27.90 10.68
N ILE A 304 -13.93 -28.91 9.81
CA ILE A 304 -13.20 -28.85 8.52
C ILE A 304 -13.85 -27.79 7.62
N GLU A 305 -15.18 -27.72 7.61
CA GLU A 305 -15.98 -26.80 6.80
C GLU A 305 -15.70 -25.34 7.18
N GLU A 306 -15.57 -25.06 8.48
CA GLU A 306 -15.20 -23.74 9.01
C GLU A 306 -13.72 -23.37 8.76
N SER A 307 -12.90 -24.33 8.35
CA SER A 307 -11.46 -24.18 8.15
C SER A 307 -11.05 -24.30 6.68
N THR A 308 -11.98 -24.65 5.79
CA THR A 308 -11.72 -24.79 4.36
C THR A 308 -11.90 -23.46 3.62
N LYS A 309 -10.97 -23.15 2.72
CA LYS A 309 -11.05 -21.98 1.84
C LYS A 309 -12.27 -22.09 0.95
N LYS A 310 -12.97 -20.99 0.70
CA LYS A 310 -14.05 -20.94 -0.30
C LYS A 310 -13.51 -20.20 -1.52
N ILE A 311 -13.41 -20.90 -2.63
CA ILE A 311 -12.85 -20.37 -3.88
C ILE A 311 -14.02 -19.97 -4.78
N TYR A 312 -14.02 -18.73 -5.23
CA TYR A 312 -14.96 -18.25 -6.23
C TYR A 312 -14.67 -18.93 -7.56
N VAL A 313 -15.72 -19.46 -8.18
CA VAL A 313 -15.70 -20.01 -9.52
C VAL A 313 -16.63 -19.11 -10.31
N GLY A 314 -16.07 -18.30 -11.21
CA GLY A 314 -16.87 -17.41 -12.06
C GLY A 314 -17.92 -18.21 -12.83
N THR A 315 -19.14 -17.68 -12.88
CA THR A 315 -20.16 -18.09 -13.86
C THR A 315 -19.95 -17.35 -15.16
#